data_AF-G2XAQ9-F1
#
_entry.id   AF-G2XAQ9-F1
#
_cell.length_a   1.000
_cell.length_b   1.000
_cell.length_c   1.000
_cell.angle_alpha   90.00
_cell.angle_beta   90.00
_cell.angle_gamma   90.00
#
_symmetry.space_group_name_H-M   'P 1'
#
loop_
_entity.id
_entity.type
_entity.pdbx_description
1 polymer ?
#
loop_
_entity_poly.entity_id
_entity_poly.type
_entity_poly.pdbx_seq_one_letter_code
_entity_poly.pdbx_strand_id
1 'polypeptide(L)'
;MPASRSPLESRRHHAKLRYTKFLKRRRTIIRKADQLHKDCQVRVYVYMELNGKSWVYDTMLGDASFPPSKIDQVRLYPIPQVFTPKDLPSTKQSEPCASAEDYQED
;
A
#
# COMPACT_ATOMS: atom_id res chain seq x y z
N MET A 1 23.44 -21.26 23.06
CA MET A 1 23.82 -20.59 21.80
C MET A 1 22.76 -20.91 20.76
N PRO A 2 21.93 -19.96 20.28
CA PRO A 2 20.98 -20.26 19.21
C PRO A 2 21.76 -20.53 17.92
N ALA A 3 21.44 -21.65 17.25
CA ALA A 3 22.09 -22.02 16.00
C ALA A 3 21.88 -20.94 14.92
N SER A 4 22.98 -20.49 14.31
CA SER A 4 22.94 -19.58 13.17
C SER A 4 22.29 -20.29 11.98
N ARG A 5 21.22 -19.72 11.43
CA ARG A 5 20.52 -20.27 10.26
C ARG A 5 21.43 -20.29 9.04
N SER A 6 21.33 -21.34 8.23
CA SER A 6 22.03 -21.37 6.94
C SER A 6 21.56 -20.22 6.02
N PRO A 7 22.36 -19.80 5.03
CA PRO A 7 21.97 -18.74 4.08
C PRO A 7 20.66 -19.03 3.33
N LEU A 8 20.41 -20.30 2.99
CA LEU A 8 19.19 -20.74 2.31
C LEU A 8 17.96 -20.65 3.22
N GLU A 9 18.09 -21.05 4.48
CA GLU A 9 17.02 -20.93 5.48
C GLU A 9 16.70 -19.46 5.79
N SER A 10 17.74 -18.63 5.88
CA SER A 10 17.59 -17.19 6.06
C SER A 10 16.82 -16.56 4.90
N ARG A 11 17.17 -16.90 3.64
CA ARG A 11 16.46 -16.42 2.45
C ARG A 11 15.00 -16.89 2.43
N ARG A 12 14.73 -18.16 2.73
CA ARG A 12 13.35 -18.71 2.83
C ARG A 12 12.55 -17.99 3.92
N HIS A 13 13.17 -17.74 5.07
CA HIS A 13 12.55 -17.01 6.16
C HIS A 13 12.19 -15.57 5.76
N HIS A 14 13.11 -14.83 5.13
CA HIS A 14 12.81 -13.48 4.63
C HIS A 14 11.69 -13.47 3.58
N ALA A 15 11.65 -14.45 2.68
CA ALA A 15 10.55 -14.60 1.72
C ALA A 15 9.20 -14.81 2.41
N LYS A 16 9.15 -15.69 3.42
CA LYS A 16 7.94 -15.91 4.24
C LYS A 16 7.51 -14.63 4.97
N LEU A 17 8.45 -13.91 5.59
CA LEU A 17 8.16 -12.64 6.25
C LEU A 17 7.62 -11.58 5.28
N ARG A 18 8.20 -11.46 4.08
CA ARG A 18 7.69 -10.55 3.03
C ARG A 18 6.27 -10.93 2.62
N TYR A 19 6.00 -12.21 2.43
CA TYR A 19 4.66 -12.69 2.05
C TYR A 19 3.61 -12.42 3.14
N THR A 20 3.93 -12.73 4.41
CA THR A 20 3.00 -12.43 5.52
C THR A 20 2.75 -10.93 5.68
N LYS A 21 3.80 -10.10 5.49
CA LYS A 21 3.67 -8.63 5.47
C LYS A 21 2.77 -8.17 4.32
N PHE A 22 2.93 -8.76 3.13
CA PHE A 22 2.06 -8.51 1.98
C PHE A 22 0.60 -8.83 2.30
N LEU A 23 0.30 -10.01 2.86
CA LEU A 23 -1.08 -10.39 3.20
C LEU A 23 -1.76 -9.38 4.14
N LYS A 24 -1.04 -8.93 5.17
CA LYS A 24 -1.53 -7.90 6.11
C LYS A 24 -1.78 -6.56 5.41
N ARG A 25 -0.83 -6.10 4.59
CA ARG A 25 -0.93 -4.83 3.86
C ARG A 25 -2.04 -4.87 2.80
N ARG A 26 -2.14 -5.96 2.03
CA ARG A 26 -3.20 -6.19 1.06
C ARG A 26 -4.58 -6.02 1.69
N ARG A 27 -4.83 -6.69 2.83
CA ARG A 27 -6.11 -6.55 3.57
C ARG A 27 -6.38 -5.11 3.99
N THR A 28 -5.34 -4.40 4.40
CA THR A 28 -5.44 -2.99 4.83
C THR A 28 -5.78 -2.07 3.67
N ILE A 29 -5.10 -2.23 2.53
CA ILE A 29 -5.34 -1.46 1.31
C ILE A 29 -6.79 -1.65 0.84
N ILE A 30 -7.26 -2.89 0.77
CA ILE A 30 -8.64 -3.18 0.35
C ILE A 30 -9.64 -2.50 1.27
N ARG A 31 -9.45 -2.59 2.60
CA ARG A 31 -10.34 -1.89 3.56
C ARG A 31 -10.32 -0.38 3.39
N LYS A 32 -9.16 0.21 3.13
CA LYS A 32 -9.04 1.67 2.91
C LYS A 32 -9.64 2.10 1.58
N ALA A 33 -9.50 1.30 0.53
CA ALA A 33 -10.16 1.51 -0.75
C ALA A 33 -11.69 1.47 -0.62
N ASP A 34 -12.21 0.48 0.13
CA ASP A 34 -13.65 0.36 0.40
C ASP A 34 -14.19 1.53 1.23
N GLN A 35 -13.43 1.96 2.24
CA GLN A 35 -13.78 3.14 3.03
C GLN A 35 -13.81 4.40 2.16
N LEU A 36 -12.81 4.59 1.29
CA LEU A 36 -12.75 5.73 0.36
C LEU A 36 -13.95 5.73 -0.59
N HIS A 37 -14.34 4.57 -1.11
CA HIS A 37 -15.54 4.43 -1.92
C HIS A 37 -16.81 4.87 -1.17
N LYS A 38 -16.98 4.41 0.08
CA LYS A 38 -18.16 4.72 0.89
C LYS A 38 -18.22 6.19 1.30
N ASP A 39 -17.11 6.75 1.77
CA ASP A 39 -17.08 8.11 2.33
C ASP A 39 -17.14 9.18 1.25
N CYS A 40 -16.54 8.92 0.09
CA CYS A 40 -16.41 9.91 -0.99
C CYS A 40 -17.20 9.56 -2.25
N GLN A 41 -17.91 8.42 -2.27
CA GLN A 41 -18.69 7.95 -3.42
C GLN A 41 -17.88 7.85 -4.72
N VAL A 42 -16.57 7.56 -4.62
CA VAL A 42 -15.67 7.42 -5.76
C VAL A 42 -15.58 5.98 -6.23
N ARG A 43 -15.35 5.75 -7.52
CA ARG A 43 -15.04 4.41 -8.05
C ARG A 43 -13.58 4.09 -7.77
N VAL A 44 -13.30 2.92 -7.20
CA VAL A 44 -11.95 2.53 -6.81
C VAL A 44 -11.60 1.19 -7.44
N TYR A 45 -10.47 1.15 -8.15
CA TYR A 45 -9.87 -0.06 -8.69
C TYR A 45 -8.50 -0.26 -8.07
N VAL A 46 -8.26 -1.45 -7.50
CA VAL A 46 -6.96 -1.83 -6.96
C VAL A 46 -6.49 -3.13 -7.58
N TYR A 47 -5.41 -3.07 -8.35
CA TYR A 47 -4.70 -4.23 -8.85
C TYR A 47 -3.43 -4.48 -8.04
N MET A 48 -3.21 -5.73 -7.62
CA MET A 48 -2.00 -6.16 -6.93
C MET A 48 -1.49 -7.45 -7.54
N GLU A 49 -0.19 -7.53 -7.79
CA GLU A 49 0.46 -8.75 -8.27
C GLU A 49 1.66 -9.08 -7.39
N LEU A 50 1.79 -10.36 -7.01
CA LEU A 50 2.94 -10.87 -6.27
C LEU A 50 3.15 -12.35 -6.60
N ASN A 51 4.37 -12.69 -7.02
CA ASN A 51 4.81 -14.06 -7.32
C ASN A 51 3.85 -14.80 -8.30
N GLY A 52 3.46 -14.13 -9.38
CA GLY A 52 2.58 -14.69 -10.41
C GLY A 52 1.12 -14.88 -10.00
N LYS A 53 0.71 -14.34 -8.84
CA LYS A 53 -0.69 -14.28 -8.40
C LYS A 53 -1.17 -12.84 -8.44
N SER A 54 -2.39 -12.65 -8.94
CA SER A 54 -3.05 -11.35 -8.99
C SER A 54 -4.24 -11.29 -8.02
N TRP A 55 -4.52 -10.09 -7.53
CA TRP A 55 -5.70 -9.77 -6.74
C TRP A 55 -6.28 -8.46 -7.23
N VAL A 56 -7.60 -8.44 -7.40
CA VAL A 56 -8.35 -7.27 -7.85
C VAL A 56 -9.39 -6.95 -6.80
N TYR A 57 -9.48 -5.68 -6.43
CA TYR A 57 -10.65 -5.11 -5.77
C TYR A 57 -11.25 -4.08 -6.71
N ASP A 58 -12.56 -4.21 -6.94
CA ASP A 58 -13.32 -3.35 -7.83
C ASP A 58 -14.67 -3.05 -7.17
N THR A 59 -14.96 -1.75 -7.01
CA THR A 59 -16.23 -1.27 -6.47
C THR A 59 -17.43 -1.52 -7.40
N MET A 60 -17.18 -1.69 -8.71
CA MET A 60 -18.21 -1.83 -9.75
C MET A 60 -18.10 -3.19 -10.45
N LEU A 61 -17.79 -4.26 -9.70
CA LEU A 61 -17.61 -5.60 -10.27
C LEU A 61 -18.87 -6.02 -11.07
N GLY A 62 -18.74 -6.06 -12.40
CA GLY A 62 -19.85 -6.33 -13.34
C GLY A 62 -20.07 -5.22 -14.37
N ASP A 63 -19.56 -4.01 -14.15
CA ASP A 63 -19.48 -2.97 -15.16
C ASP A 63 -18.21 -3.20 -16.00
N ALA A 64 -18.35 -3.83 -17.16
CA ALA A 64 -17.22 -4.16 -18.04
C ALA A 64 -16.44 -2.93 -18.54
N SER A 65 -16.94 -1.72 -18.30
CA SER A 65 -16.31 -0.46 -18.67
C SER A 65 -15.32 0.06 -17.62
N PHE A 66 -15.22 -0.56 -16.45
CA PHE A 66 -14.35 -0.12 -15.35
C PHE A 66 -13.31 -1.18 -14.96
N PRO A 67 -12.04 -0.81 -14.71
CA PRO A 67 -11.45 0.52 -14.92
C PRO A 67 -11.40 0.85 -16.43
N PRO A 68 -11.53 2.14 -16.81
CA PRO A 68 -11.52 2.51 -18.22
C PRO A 68 -10.17 2.12 -18.83
N SER A 69 -10.17 1.64 -20.08
CA SER A 69 -8.92 1.34 -20.78
C SER A 69 -8.05 2.59 -20.86
N LYS A 70 -6.73 2.43 -21.06
CA LYS A 70 -5.84 3.59 -21.25
C LYS A 70 -6.29 4.51 -22.39
N ILE A 71 -6.92 3.94 -23.43
CA ILE A 71 -7.45 4.69 -24.57
C ILE A 71 -8.69 5.48 -24.14
N ASP A 72 -9.58 4.87 -23.36
CA ASP A 72 -10.80 5.52 -22.86
C ASP A 72 -10.47 6.60 -21.83
N GLN A 73 -9.45 6.38 -21.00
CA GLN A 73 -8.92 7.36 -20.05
C GLN A 73 -8.48 8.67 -20.71
N VAL A 74 -7.94 8.63 -21.93
CA VAL A 74 -7.53 9.83 -22.68
C VAL A 74 -8.72 10.55 -23.33
N ARG A 75 -9.81 9.82 -23.61
CA ARG A 75 -11.03 10.35 -24.22
C ARG A 75 -11.98 10.98 -23.21
N LEU A 76 -11.95 10.51 -21.96
CA LEU A 76 -12.72 11.06 -20.85
C LEU A 76 -12.08 12.38 -20.39
N TYR A 77 -12.80 13.48 -20.53
CA TYR A 77 -12.40 14.76 -19.91
C TYR A 77 -12.79 14.74 -18.42
N PRO A 78 -11.90 15.11 -17.48
CA PRO A 78 -10.51 15.57 -17.64
C PRO A 78 -9.45 14.43 -17.66
N ILE A 79 -8.27 14.74 -18.21
CA ILE A 79 -7.08 13.86 -18.25
C ILE A 79 -6.78 13.34 -16.84
N PRO A 80 -6.65 12.02 -16.62
CA PRO A 80 -6.37 11.47 -15.29
C PRO A 80 -5.07 12.01 -14.72
N GLN A 81 -5.11 12.47 -13.48
CA GLN A 81 -3.90 12.77 -12.71
C GLN A 81 -3.28 11.46 -12.22
N VAL A 82 -2.08 11.14 -12.71
CA VAL A 82 -1.37 9.90 -12.38
C VAL A 82 -0.40 10.15 -11.23
N PHE A 83 -0.56 9.39 -10.15
CA PHE A 83 0.37 9.39 -9.01
C PHE A 83 1.27 8.15 -9.05
N THR A 84 2.56 8.35 -8.84
CA THR A 84 3.59 7.30 -8.77
C THR A 84 4.18 7.21 -7.36
N PRO A 85 4.92 6.14 -7.02
CA PRO A 85 5.60 6.06 -5.73
C PRO A 85 6.57 7.22 -5.43
N LYS A 86 7.04 7.95 -6.45
CA LYS A 86 7.92 9.12 -6.28
C LYS A 86 7.18 10.37 -5.80
N ASP A 87 5.88 10.44 -6.05
CA ASP A 87 5.03 11.57 -5.69
C ASP A 87 4.54 11.46 -4.23
N LEU A 88 4.76 10.31 -3.60
CA LEU A 88 4.42 10.09 -2.20
C LEU A 88 5.52 10.68 -1.31
N PRO A 89 5.17 11.47 -0.27
CA PRO A 89 6.16 12.01 0.65
C PRO A 89 6.91 10.85 1.30
N SER A 90 8.25 10.90 1.26
CA SER A 90 9.06 9.97 2.03
C SER A 90 8.70 10.16 3.51
N THR A 91 8.32 9.09 4.18
CA THR A 91 8.12 9.12 5.63
C THR A 91 9.47 9.48 6.26
N LYS A 92 9.68 10.76 6.57
CA LYS A 92 10.76 11.17 7.48
C LYS A 92 10.50 10.41 8.77
N GLN A 93 11.45 9.60 9.20
CA GLN A 93 11.43 9.04 10.54
C GLN A 93 11.33 10.24 11.49
N SER A 94 10.23 10.32 12.24
CA SER A 94 10.06 11.33 13.28
C SER A 94 11.23 11.25 14.22
N GLU A 95 11.99 12.33 14.34
CA GLU A 95 13.00 12.51 15.39
C GLU A 95 12.33 12.29 16.74
N PRO A 96 12.97 11.59 17.70
CA PRO A 96 12.46 11.53 19.05
C PRO A 96 12.47 12.94 19.64
N CYS A 97 11.30 13.38 20.11
CA CYS A 97 11.10 14.62 20.85
C CYS A 97 11.99 14.60 22.09
N ALA A 98 13.14 15.26 22.02
CA ALA A 98 13.97 15.52 23.19
C ALA A 98 13.38 16.74 23.91
N SER A 99 12.46 16.48 24.82
CA SER A 99 12.01 17.45 25.82
C SER A 99 12.43 16.92 27.19
N ALA A 100 13.66 17.23 27.58
CA ALA A 100 14.05 17.29 28.99
C ALA A 100 14.30 18.77 29.28
N GLU A 101 13.26 19.46 29.74
CA GLU A 101 13.43 20.78 30.34
C GLU A 101 13.97 20.58 31.75
N ASP A 102 15.15 21.16 31.94
CA ASP A 102 15.84 21.44 33.19
C ASP A 102 14.94 22.34 34.06
N TYR A 103 14.68 21.94 35.30
CA TYR A 103 14.20 22.84 36.36
C TYR A 103 15.07 22.60 37.59
N GLN A 104 16.08 23.47 37.78
CA GLN A 104 16.61 23.81 39.10
C GLN A 104 15.65 24.81 39.76
N GLU A 105 15.33 24.57 41.02
CA GLU A 105 14.93 25.62 41.95
C GLU A 105 15.60 25.36 43.30
N ASP A 106 16.00 26.46 43.94
CA ASP A 106 16.96 26.61 45.05
C ASP A 106 16.62 25.91 46.37
#